data_AF-A0A3C1XB12-F1
#
_entry.id   AF-A0A3C1XB12-F1
#
_cell.length_a   1.000
_cell.length_b   1.000
_cell.length_c   1.000
_cell.angle_alpha   90.00
_cell.angle_beta   90.00
_cell.angle_gamma   90.00
#
_symmetry.space_group_name_H-M   'P 1'
#
loop_
_entity.id
_entity.type
_entity.pdbx_description
1 polymer ?
#
loop_
_entity_poly.entity_id
_entity_poly.type
_entity_poly.pdbx_seq_one_letter_code
_entity_poly.pdbx_strand_id
1 'polypeptide(L)'
;MKKSTKTFIAFCVSVVSLVLIGGTFAYTDIAQRALNMLEGEPSLEYGGRVHDYFDDVSGNKDVFVENFGSEALLARVKFTELFTQNGVSLVQEGSIDINDPMTWPTWIPGPEASASPGGTEALGTRIGSNAPINAYFHLQLGQATHGTNRPWFMPTFNLDSNSIRTATAGAGIDVETGGATHPGEGTANYWTEGMFDASIMGPPESPEQHETRQVLEQERPPMTFAQWQALRASDRVGHFWVIDQETGWAYWADLLLGGQATSFLL
;
A
#
# COMPACT_ATOMS: atom_id res chain seq x y z
N MET A 1 24.98 -15.56 12.51
CA MET A 1 24.73 -15.36 11.07
C MET A 1 24.05 -16.55 10.37
N LYS A 2 24.41 -17.84 10.60
CA LYS A 2 23.74 -18.98 9.92
C LYS A 2 22.38 -19.45 10.49
N LYS A 3 21.97 -18.95 11.66
CA LYS A 3 20.69 -19.31 12.30
C LYS A 3 19.52 -18.43 11.86
N SER A 4 19.71 -17.12 11.67
CA SER A 4 18.62 -16.18 11.31
C SER A 4 18.05 -16.42 9.92
N THR A 5 18.91 -16.77 8.94
CA THR A 5 18.47 -17.08 7.56
C THR A 5 17.59 -18.34 7.50
N LYS A 6 17.81 -19.32 8.39
CA LYS A 6 17.00 -20.55 8.42
C LYS A 6 15.64 -20.32 9.08
N THR A 7 15.56 -19.46 10.09
CA THR A 7 14.30 -19.08 10.74
C THR A 7 13.43 -18.24 9.80
N PHE A 8 14.03 -17.35 9.01
CA PHE A 8 13.32 -16.53 8.01
C PHE A 8 12.79 -17.37 6.83
N ILE A 9 13.59 -18.30 6.29
CA ILE A 9 13.12 -19.21 5.23
C ILE A 9 11.98 -20.12 5.72
N ALA A 10 12.03 -20.59 6.97
CA ALA A 10 10.94 -21.35 7.57
C ALA A 10 9.67 -20.49 7.76
N PHE A 11 9.82 -19.21 8.13
CA PHE A 11 8.73 -18.24 8.21
C PHE A 11 8.11 -17.94 6.83
N CYS A 12 8.92 -17.70 5.79
CA CYS A 12 8.43 -17.49 4.41
C CYS A 12 7.69 -18.71 3.84
N VAL A 13 8.08 -19.93 4.21
CA VAL A 13 7.34 -21.17 3.85
C VAL A 13 6.01 -21.28 4.62
N SER A 14 5.91 -20.62 5.79
CA SER A 14 4.71 -20.64 6.65
C SER A 14 3.66 -19.59 6.22
N VAL A 15 4.08 -18.50 5.56
CA VAL A 15 3.18 -17.46 5.01
C VAL A 15 2.26 -18.01 3.89
N VAL A 16 2.60 -19.16 3.30
CA VAL A 16 1.75 -19.85 2.31
C VAL A 16 0.44 -20.40 2.91
N SER A 17 0.25 -20.38 4.24
CA SER A 17 -0.89 -21.05 4.90
C SER A 17 -1.93 -20.16 5.61
N LEU A 18 -1.92 -18.83 5.43
CA LEU A 18 -2.97 -17.98 6.03
C LEU A 18 -4.16 -17.75 5.10
N VAL A 19 -5.04 -18.76 5.11
CA VAL A 19 -6.39 -18.75 4.54
C VAL A 19 -7.38 -18.12 5.54
N LEU A 20 -8.25 -17.26 5.02
CA LEU A 20 -9.54 -16.73 5.56
C LEU A 20 -9.49 -15.69 6.69
N ILE A 21 -9.93 -14.46 6.36
CA ILE A 21 -11.11 -13.72 6.89
C ILE A 21 -11.12 -12.32 6.19
N GLY A 22 -12.31 -11.89 5.71
CA GLY A 22 -12.49 -10.87 4.65
C GLY A 22 -12.69 -9.40 5.03
N GLY A 23 -12.89 -8.58 3.98
CA GLY A 23 -13.29 -7.16 3.92
C GLY A 23 -12.67 -6.41 2.70
N THR A 24 -13.36 -5.43 2.08
CA THR A 24 -12.93 -4.61 0.91
C THR A 24 -13.31 -3.12 1.10
N PHE A 25 -12.57 -2.13 0.62
CA PHE A 25 -12.88 -0.69 0.50
C PHE A 25 -11.83 -0.17 -0.50
N ALA A 26 -12.10 0.96 -1.15
CA ALA A 26 -11.05 1.78 -1.75
C ALA A 26 -10.08 2.14 -0.62
N TYR A 27 -8.93 1.45 -0.61
CA TYR A 27 -8.18 1.06 0.60
C TYR A 27 -9.04 0.63 1.77
N THR A 28 -9.25 -0.67 1.86
CA THR A 28 -9.74 -1.27 3.10
C THR A 28 -8.62 -1.28 4.10
N ASP A 29 -8.78 -0.46 5.13
CA ASP A 29 -8.50 -0.81 6.52
C ASP A 29 -7.39 -1.87 6.68
N ILE A 30 -6.17 -1.41 6.95
CA ILE A 30 -5.22 -2.27 7.67
C ILE A 30 -5.81 -2.39 9.07
N ALA A 31 -6.71 -3.36 9.28
CA ALA A 31 -6.96 -3.85 10.62
C ALA A 31 -5.59 -4.39 11.11
N GLN A 32 -4.85 -3.54 11.83
CA GLN A 32 -3.55 -3.86 12.39
C GLN A 32 -3.75 -4.99 13.39
N ARG A 33 -3.65 -6.24 12.92
CA ARG A 33 -3.68 -7.41 13.79
C ARG A 33 -2.25 -7.85 14.05
N ALA A 34 -1.69 -7.32 15.14
CA ALA A 34 -0.62 -7.97 15.84
C ALA A 34 -1.14 -9.26 16.49
N LEU A 35 -1.09 -10.38 15.77
CA LEU A 35 -1.22 -11.70 16.40
C LEU A 35 0.16 -12.09 16.93
N ASN A 36 0.43 -11.78 18.20
CA ASN A 36 1.27 -12.56 19.13
C ASN A 36 1.37 -11.82 20.48
N MET A 37 0.39 -12.01 21.37
CA MET A 37 0.59 -11.69 22.78
C MET A 37 1.35 -12.86 23.43
N LEU A 38 2.67 -12.72 23.60
CA LEU A 38 3.40 -13.47 24.61
C LEU A 38 3.19 -12.73 25.93
N GLU A 39 2.47 -13.36 26.84
CA GLU A 39 2.21 -12.88 28.20
C GLU A 39 3.55 -12.56 28.89
N GLY A 40 3.88 -11.26 29.07
CA GLY A 40 5.02 -10.80 29.86
C GLY A 40 6.11 -9.98 29.17
N GLU A 41 6.03 -9.69 27.87
CA GLU A 41 6.96 -8.78 27.18
C GLU A 41 6.47 -7.31 27.25
N PRO A 42 7.37 -6.30 27.25
CA PRO A 42 6.98 -4.88 27.19
C PRO A 42 6.05 -4.64 25.99
N SER A 43 5.16 -3.65 26.11
CA SER A 43 4.18 -3.30 25.08
C SER A 43 4.87 -3.12 23.72
N LEU A 44 4.73 -4.11 22.85
CA LEU A 44 5.19 -4.02 21.47
C LEU A 44 4.36 -2.93 20.77
N GLU A 45 5.03 -1.89 20.28
CA GLU A 45 4.39 -0.80 19.54
C GLU A 45 4.39 -1.18 18.05
N TYR A 46 3.31 -1.85 17.64
CA TYR A 46 2.98 -2.02 16.23
C TYR A 46 2.40 -0.71 15.70
N GLY A 47 2.76 -0.31 14.48
CA GLY A 47 2.25 0.94 13.94
C GLY A 47 2.39 1.03 12.44
N GLY A 48 1.37 0.58 11.70
CA GLY A 48 1.35 0.64 10.23
C GLY A 48 0.32 1.64 9.70
N ARG A 49 0.72 2.58 8.85
CA ARG A 49 -0.22 3.54 8.24
C ARG A 49 -0.14 3.46 6.72
N VAL A 50 -1.29 3.37 6.06
CA VAL A 50 -1.36 3.59 4.60
C VAL A 50 -1.39 5.08 4.36
N HIS A 51 -0.52 5.54 3.47
CA HIS A 51 -0.54 6.89 2.93
C HIS A 51 -1.26 6.88 1.59
N ASP A 52 -2.17 7.83 1.42
CA ASP A 52 -2.87 8.06 0.17
C ASP A 52 -2.84 9.56 -0.17
N TYR A 53 -1.91 9.94 -1.04
CA TYR A 53 -1.77 11.32 -1.47
C TYR A 53 -2.42 11.46 -2.85
N PHE A 54 -3.48 12.25 -2.93
CA PHE A 54 -4.26 12.39 -4.15
C PHE A 54 -4.46 13.86 -4.53
N ASP A 55 -4.23 14.18 -5.81
CA ASP A 55 -4.52 15.48 -6.40
C ASP A 55 -5.50 15.31 -7.56
N ASP A 56 -6.69 15.91 -7.43
CA ASP A 56 -7.78 15.79 -8.40
C ASP A 56 -7.50 16.58 -9.70
N VAL A 57 -6.61 17.58 -9.65
CA VAL A 57 -6.24 18.40 -10.81
C VAL A 57 -5.28 17.66 -11.74
N SER A 58 -4.19 17.09 -11.20
CA SER A 58 -3.22 16.34 -12.00
C SER A 58 -3.57 14.87 -12.18
N GLY A 59 -4.43 14.32 -11.31
CA GLY A 59 -4.68 12.89 -11.22
C GLY A 59 -3.54 12.11 -10.56
N ASN A 60 -2.60 12.80 -9.89
CA ASN A 60 -1.54 12.16 -9.12
C ASN A 60 -2.13 11.31 -7.99
N LYS A 61 -1.57 10.11 -7.81
CA LYS A 61 -1.93 9.23 -6.70
C LYS A 61 -0.68 8.51 -6.21
N ASP A 62 -0.18 8.89 -5.05
CA ASP A 62 0.97 8.25 -4.42
C ASP A 62 0.53 7.41 -3.23
N VAL A 63 0.83 6.11 -3.27
CA VAL A 63 0.38 5.17 -2.23
C VAL A 63 1.52 4.31 -1.73
N PHE A 64 1.68 4.28 -0.42
CA PHE A 64 2.71 3.51 0.26
C PHE A 64 2.29 3.21 1.71
N VAL A 65 3.07 2.37 2.38
CA VAL A 65 2.85 2.03 3.79
C VAL A 65 4.03 2.51 4.62
N GLU A 66 3.74 3.26 5.67
CA GLU A 66 4.68 3.62 6.72
C GLU A 66 4.58 2.62 7.89
N ASN A 67 5.71 2.27 8.47
CA ASN A 67 5.79 1.70 9.81
C ASN A 67 6.27 2.79 10.79
N PHE A 68 5.35 3.39 11.55
CA PHE A 68 5.67 4.35 12.60
C PHE A 68 6.02 3.70 13.94
N GLY A 69 5.75 2.39 14.08
CA GLY A 69 6.06 1.62 15.28
C GLY A 69 7.53 1.22 15.37
N SER A 70 7.85 0.40 16.38
CA SER A 70 9.21 -0.13 16.59
C SER A 70 9.38 -1.56 16.05
N GLU A 71 8.29 -2.31 15.93
CA GLU A 71 8.31 -3.70 15.45
C GLU A 71 8.24 -3.79 13.92
N ALA A 72 8.92 -4.79 13.35
CA ALA A 72 8.89 -5.03 11.91
C ALA A 72 7.50 -5.50 11.45
N LEU A 73 7.04 -4.99 10.30
CA LEU A 73 5.73 -5.31 9.72
C LEU A 73 5.86 -6.04 8.38
N LEU A 74 4.88 -6.90 8.10
CA LEU A 74 4.56 -7.32 6.75
C LEU A 74 3.48 -6.39 6.21
N ALA A 75 3.80 -5.59 5.20
CA ALA A 75 2.86 -4.68 4.59
C ALA A 75 2.10 -5.34 3.43
N ARG A 76 0.79 -5.14 3.39
CA ARG A 76 -0.04 -5.46 2.23
C ARG A 76 -1.10 -4.40 2.02
N VAL A 77 -1.47 -4.19 0.77
CA VAL A 77 -2.44 -3.19 0.35
C VAL A 77 -3.39 -3.83 -0.66
N LYS A 78 -4.68 -3.50 -0.58
CA LYS A 78 -5.66 -3.93 -1.57
C LYS A 78 -6.34 -2.72 -2.18
N PHE A 79 -6.41 -2.75 -3.50
CA PHE A 79 -7.12 -1.76 -4.29
C PHE A 79 -8.48 -2.29 -4.69
N THR A 80 -9.51 -1.51 -4.41
CA THR A 80 -10.76 -1.60 -5.14
C THR A 80 -10.98 -0.30 -5.88
N GLU A 81 -11.64 -0.40 -7.02
CA GLU A 81 -11.87 0.72 -7.90
C GLU A 81 -13.31 0.67 -8.42
N LEU A 82 -13.99 1.80 -8.35
CA LEU A 82 -15.30 1.97 -8.95
C LEU A 82 -15.26 3.13 -9.94
N PHE A 83 -15.66 2.83 -11.17
CA PHE A 83 -15.89 3.83 -12.20
C PHE A 83 -17.35 3.87 -12.52
N THR A 84 -17.93 5.07 -12.51
CA THR A 84 -19.34 5.24 -12.84
C THR A 84 -19.53 6.20 -14.00
N GLN A 85 -20.50 5.89 -14.85
CA GLN A 85 -20.99 6.77 -15.90
C GLN A 85 -22.48 6.99 -15.64
N ASN A 86 -22.88 8.24 -15.44
CA ASN A 86 -24.26 8.62 -15.08
C ASN A 86 -24.80 7.86 -13.86
N GLY A 87 -23.94 7.64 -12.85
CA GLY A 87 -24.30 6.92 -11.62
C GLY A 87 -24.39 5.40 -11.76
N VAL A 88 -24.00 4.83 -12.90
CA VAL A 88 -23.97 3.39 -13.15
C VAL A 88 -22.52 2.91 -13.25
N SER A 89 -22.18 1.83 -12.55
CA SER A 89 -20.86 1.20 -12.65
C SER A 89 -20.53 0.80 -14.09
N LEU A 90 -19.32 1.14 -14.55
CA LEU A 90 -18.77 0.66 -15.82
C LEU A 90 -18.46 -0.84 -15.77
N VAL A 91 -18.23 -1.37 -14.56
CA VAL A 91 -18.00 -2.78 -14.30
C VAL A 91 -19.33 -3.39 -13.85
N GLN A 92 -19.85 -4.35 -14.62
CA GLN A 92 -21.14 -4.99 -14.33
C GLN A 92 -20.93 -6.29 -13.56
N GLU A 93 -20.41 -6.19 -12.34
CA GLU A 93 -20.48 -7.30 -11.36
C GLU A 93 -21.76 -7.18 -10.53
N GLY A 94 -22.46 -8.30 -10.34
CA GLY A 94 -23.69 -8.31 -9.57
C GLY A 94 -23.40 -8.15 -8.08
N SER A 95 -24.00 -7.13 -7.46
CA SER A 95 -23.88 -6.68 -6.05
C SER A 95 -23.05 -5.42 -5.78
N ILE A 96 -22.64 -4.65 -6.79
CA ILE A 96 -21.99 -3.35 -6.57
C ILE A 96 -22.99 -2.32 -6.03
N ASP A 97 -22.66 -1.69 -4.91
CA ASP A 97 -23.26 -0.47 -4.38
C ASP A 97 -22.23 0.67 -4.47
N ILE A 98 -22.59 1.74 -5.19
CA ILE A 98 -21.76 2.93 -5.39
C ILE A 98 -21.39 3.61 -4.06
N ASN A 99 -22.21 3.46 -3.03
CA ASN A 99 -21.99 4.07 -1.71
C ASN A 99 -21.31 3.12 -0.72
N ASP A 100 -21.06 1.86 -1.11
CA ASP A 100 -20.36 0.88 -0.27
C ASP A 100 -19.07 0.42 -0.97
N PRO A 101 -17.91 1.01 -0.63
CA PRO A 101 -16.64 0.64 -1.24
C PRO A 101 -16.23 -0.82 -0.98
N MET A 102 -16.90 -1.52 -0.04
CA MET A 102 -16.74 -2.97 0.17
C MET A 102 -17.25 -3.82 -0.98
N THR A 103 -18.17 -3.27 -1.76
CA THR A 103 -18.76 -3.97 -2.90
C THR A 103 -18.04 -3.66 -4.21
N TRP A 104 -17.04 -2.77 -4.19
CA TRP A 104 -16.37 -2.32 -5.39
C TRP A 104 -15.47 -3.42 -5.97
N PRO A 105 -15.37 -3.51 -7.31
CA PRO A 105 -14.48 -4.45 -7.97
C PRO A 105 -13.04 -4.30 -7.49
N THR A 106 -12.38 -5.43 -7.28
CA THR A 106 -10.95 -5.45 -6.93
C THR A 106 -10.11 -5.10 -8.15
N TRP A 107 -9.21 -4.13 -8.04
CA TRP A 107 -8.28 -3.81 -9.11
C TRP A 107 -7.23 -4.92 -9.25
N ILE A 108 -7.05 -5.42 -10.48
CA ILE A 108 -6.07 -6.45 -10.82
C ILE A 108 -5.22 -5.94 -11.99
N PRO A 109 -3.89 -5.79 -11.82
CA PRO A 109 -3.00 -5.40 -12.90
C PRO A 109 -2.77 -6.54 -13.89
N GLY A 110 -2.32 -6.20 -15.09
CA GLY A 110 -1.77 -7.12 -16.08
C GLY A 110 -0.25 -7.23 -15.95
N PRO A 111 0.42 -7.92 -16.90
CA PRO A 111 -0.16 -8.80 -17.90
C PRO A 111 -0.78 -10.04 -17.24
N GLU A 112 -1.67 -10.76 -17.95
CA GLU A 112 -2.15 -12.07 -17.45
C GLU A 112 -0.97 -12.99 -17.15
N ALA A 113 -1.10 -13.85 -16.13
CA ALA A 113 -0.05 -14.78 -15.68
C ALA A 113 0.53 -15.67 -16.80
N SER A 114 -0.21 -15.85 -17.91
CA SER A 114 0.19 -16.64 -19.09
C SER A 114 0.81 -15.81 -20.23
N ALA A 115 0.70 -14.48 -20.21
CA ALA A 115 0.84 -13.63 -21.40
C ALA A 115 2.23 -13.00 -21.59
N SER A 116 3.27 -13.36 -20.82
CA SER A 116 4.64 -12.91 -21.11
C SER A 116 5.73 -13.85 -20.59
N PRO A 117 6.35 -14.66 -21.45
CA PRO A 117 7.70 -15.13 -21.22
C PRO A 117 8.67 -14.01 -21.62
N GLY A 118 8.93 -13.05 -20.73
CA GLY A 118 9.98 -12.05 -20.96
C GLY A 118 9.99 -10.78 -20.10
N GLY A 119 8.89 -10.39 -19.46
CA GLY A 119 8.81 -9.20 -18.59
C GLY A 119 8.76 -9.56 -17.10
N THR A 120 9.43 -8.79 -16.25
CA THR A 120 9.44 -8.98 -14.78
C THR A 120 8.48 -8.05 -14.04
N GLU A 121 7.77 -7.18 -14.75
CA GLU A 121 6.99 -6.08 -14.18
C GLU A 121 5.49 -6.32 -14.37
N ALA A 122 4.70 -5.89 -13.40
CA ALA A 122 3.27 -5.72 -13.53
C ALA A 122 2.99 -4.42 -14.29
N LEU A 123 1.96 -4.44 -15.12
CA LEU A 123 1.48 -3.27 -15.86
C LEU A 123 0.22 -2.75 -15.19
N GLY A 124 0.10 -1.43 -15.04
CA GLY A 124 -1.11 -0.80 -14.50
C GLY A 124 -2.34 -0.89 -15.42
N THR A 125 -2.23 -1.61 -16.53
CA THR A 125 -3.36 -2.06 -17.36
C THR A 125 -4.15 -3.13 -16.63
N ARG A 126 -5.45 -2.92 -16.45
CA ARG A 126 -6.37 -3.85 -15.77
C ARG A 126 -6.62 -5.11 -16.59
N ILE A 127 -6.84 -6.24 -15.92
CA ILE A 127 -7.35 -7.47 -16.52
C ILE A 127 -8.72 -7.85 -15.93
N GLY A 128 -9.34 -8.91 -16.46
CA GLY A 128 -10.61 -9.42 -15.96
C GLY A 128 -11.79 -8.45 -16.17
N SER A 129 -12.71 -8.42 -15.20
CA SER A 129 -13.92 -7.57 -15.22
C SER A 129 -13.63 -6.08 -15.27
N ASN A 130 -12.44 -5.66 -14.81
CA ASN A 130 -11.99 -4.27 -14.81
C ASN A 130 -11.29 -3.84 -16.10
N ALA A 131 -11.05 -4.76 -17.05
CA ALA A 131 -10.39 -4.44 -18.32
C ALA A 131 -11.07 -3.31 -19.14
N PRO A 132 -12.41 -3.14 -19.16
CA PRO A 132 -13.06 -2.04 -19.87
C PRO A 132 -12.64 -0.64 -19.39
N ILE A 133 -12.21 -0.50 -18.12
CA ILE A 133 -11.78 0.79 -17.54
C ILE A 133 -10.50 1.32 -18.22
N ASN A 134 -9.67 0.44 -18.80
CA ASN A 134 -8.44 0.83 -19.49
C ASN A 134 -8.66 1.80 -20.66
N ALA A 135 -9.87 1.92 -21.18
CA ALA A 135 -10.19 2.89 -22.22
C ALA A 135 -10.16 4.36 -21.74
N TYR A 136 -10.17 4.58 -20.42
CA TYR A 136 -10.31 5.91 -19.83
C TYR A 136 -9.01 6.39 -19.18
N PHE A 137 -8.35 5.54 -18.40
CA PHE A 137 -7.08 5.87 -17.75
C PHE A 137 -6.33 4.59 -17.34
N HIS A 138 -5.04 4.75 -17.10
CA HIS A 138 -4.14 3.71 -16.60
C HIS A 138 -3.56 4.14 -15.26
N LEU A 139 -3.34 3.18 -14.36
CA LEU A 139 -2.50 3.43 -13.20
C LEU A 139 -1.04 3.31 -13.61
N GLN A 140 -0.19 4.13 -13.00
CA GLN A 140 1.24 3.91 -13.01
C GLN A 140 1.60 3.11 -11.76
N LEU A 141 2.42 2.08 -11.91
CA LEU A 141 2.87 1.26 -10.78
C LEU A 141 4.31 1.59 -10.45
N GLY A 142 4.58 1.72 -9.16
CA GLY A 142 5.92 2.01 -8.66
C GLY A 142 6.35 3.47 -8.87
N GLN A 143 7.48 3.80 -8.28
CA GLN A 143 8.07 5.13 -8.41
C GLN A 143 9.01 5.21 -9.61
N ALA A 144 9.07 6.39 -10.24
CA ALA A 144 10.01 6.65 -11.34
C ALA A 144 11.42 7.06 -10.84
N THR A 145 11.57 7.42 -9.56
CA THR A 145 12.81 7.97 -9.02
C THR A 145 13.50 7.01 -8.04
N HIS A 146 14.83 7.09 -8.02
CA HIS A 146 15.72 6.10 -7.40
C HIS A 146 16.94 6.78 -6.76
N GLY A 147 17.64 6.06 -5.89
CA GLY A 147 18.83 6.54 -5.19
C GLY A 147 18.52 7.75 -4.31
N THR A 148 19.33 8.80 -4.38
CA THR A 148 19.08 10.01 -3.58
C THR A 148 17.83 10.78 -4.00
N ASN A 149 17.28 10.50 -5.19
CA ASN A 149 16.12 11.20 -5.75
C ASN A 149 14.79 10.52 -5.42
N ARG A 150 14.80 9.49 -4.57
CA ARG A 150 13.57 8.83 -4.08
C ARG A 150 12.60 9.85 -3.50
N PRO A 151 11.28 9.59 -3.60
CA PRO A 151 10.27 10.48 -3.02
C PRO A 151 10.49 10.70 -1.52
N TRP A 152 10.15 11.91 -1.09
CA TRP A 152 10.02 12.24 0.32
C TRP A 152 8.55 12.13 0.72
N PHE A 153 8.31 11.80 1.97
CA PHE A 153 6.99 11.81 2.59
C PHE A 153 7.08 12.48 3.96
N MET A 154 5.94 12.94 4.44
CA MET A 154 5.80 13.42 5.81
C MET A 154 5.25 12.27 6.67
N PRO A 155 5.95 11.88 7.76
CA PRO A 155 5.51 10.80 8.66
C PRO A 155 4.14 11.05 9.29
N THR A 156 3.35 9.99 9.47
CA THR A 156 2.02 10.05 10.09
C THR A 156 2.05 10.65 11.48
N PHE A 157 1.09 11.52 11.78
CA PHE A 157 0.90 12.11 13.11
C PHE A 157 0.00 11.24 14.01
N ASN A 158 -0.83 10.40 13.39
CA ASN A 158 -1.65 9.42 14.11
C ASN A 158 -0.82 8.18 14.44
N LEU A 159 -0.29 8.16 15.67
CA LEU A 159 0.49 7.07 16.24
C LEU A 159 -0.35 6.05 17.02
N ASP A 160 -1.69 6.10 16.92
CA ASP A 160 -2.56 5.07 17.49
C ASP A 160 -2.60 3.84 16.57
N SER A 161 -2.06 2.73 17.07
CA SER A 161 -2.03 1.43 16.40
C SER A 161 -3.41 0.82 16.19
N ASN A 162 -4.41 1.25 16.97
CA ASN A 162 -5.78 0.75 16.84
C ASN A 162 -6.63 1.60 15.91
N SER A 163 -6.11 2.75 15.47
CA SER A 163 -6.81 3.62 14.55
C SER A 163 -6.79 3.03 13.14
N ILE A 164 -7.96 2.89 12.54
CA ILE A 164 -8.15 2.41 11.17
C ILE A 164 -7.93 3.50 10.11
N ARG A 165 -7.60 4.73 10.54
CA ARG A 165 -7.44 5.87 9.63
C ARG A 165 -6.30 5.65 8.65
N THR A 166 -6.37 6.37 7.56
CA THR A 166 -5.29 6.52 6.59
C THR A 166 -4.58 7.85 6.81
N ALA A 167 -3.35 7.98 6.33
CA ALA A 167 -2.65 9.26 6.23
C ALA A 167 -2.93 9.84 4.84
N THR A 168 -4.08 10.51 4.74
CA THR A 168 -4.62 10.93 3.46
C THR A 168 -4.44 12.44 3.26
N ALA A 169 -3.88 12.85 2.12
CA ALA A 169 -3.53 14.25 1.82
C ALA A 169 -4.17 14.75 0.51
N GLY A 170 -4.17 16.07 0.33
CA GLY A 170 -4.77 16.72 -0.84
C GLY A 170 -6.28 16.51 -0.93
N ALA A 171 -6.74 16.08 -2.10
CA ALA A 171 -8.14 15.72 -2.37
C ALA A 171 -8.51 14.30 -1.91
N GLY A 172 -7.57 13.57 -1.28
CA GLY A 172 -7.84 12.24 -0.75
C GLY A 172 -8.89 12.27 0.36
N ILE A 173 -9.60 11.14 0.51
CA ILE A 173 -10.66 10.97 1.51
C ILE A 173 -10.38 9.74 2.36
N ASP A 174 -10.16 9.95 3.65
CA ASP A 174 -10.18 8.88 4.65
C ASP A 174 -11.62 8.48 4.97
N VAL A 175 -11.87 7.17 5.10
CA VAL A 175 -13.23 6.63 5.27
C VAL A 175 -13.84 6.99 6.62
N GLU A 176 -13.05 7.04 7.69
CA GLU A 176 -13.57 7.32 9.04
C GLU A 176 -13.91 8.81 9.19
N THR A 177 -13.07 9.68 8.63
CA THR A 177 -13.17 11.14 8.83
C THR A 177 -13.87 11.87 7.69
N GLY A 178 -13.99 11.26 6.51
CA GLY A 178 -14.67 11.84 5.35
C GLY A 178 -13.84 12.91 4.62
N GLY A 179 -12.54 13.00 4.87
CA GLY A 179 -11.65 13.97 4.22
C GLY A 179 -10.17 13.66 4.44
N ALA A 180 -9.31 14.62 4.09
CA ALA A 180 -7.88 14.53 4.37
C ALA A 180 -7.61 14.52 5.88
N THR A 181 -6.71 13.65 6.29
CA THR A 181 -6.24 13.46 7.68
C THR A 181 -4.78 13.84 7.86
N HIS A 182 -4.09 14.11 6.75
CA HIS A 182 -2.67 14.33 6.69
C HIS A 182 -2.35 15.62 5.93
N PRO A 183 -1.37 16.43 6.36
CA PRO A 183 -1.00 17.63 5.63
C PRO A 183 -0.47 17.31 4.22
N GLY A 184 -0.44 18.35 3.40
CA GLY A 184 0.08 18.33 2.03
C GLY A 184 -1.02 18.36 0.97
N GLU A 185 -0.65 18.83 -0.22
CA GLU A 185 -1.60 19.06 -1.32
C GLU A 185 -1.85 17.81 -2.18
N GLY A 186 -1.22 16.67 -1.87
CA GLY A 186 -1.35 15.43 -2.66
C GLY A 186 -0.67 15.47 -4.03
N THR A 187 0.00 16.57 -4.38
CA THR A 187 0.71 16.73 -5.65
C THR A 187 2.02 15.94 -5.68
N ALA A 188 2.42 15.49 -6.87
CA ALA A 188 3.65 14.75 -7.05
C ALA A 188 4.87 15.55 -6.56
N ASN A 189 5.72 14.92 -5.74
CA ASN A 189 6.92 15.53 -5.14
C ASN A 189 6.65 16.78 -4.29
N TYR A 190 5.46 16.88 -3.68
CA TYR A 190 5.13 17.97 -2.75
C TYR A 190 6.14 18.07 -1.60
N TRP A 191 6.47 16.92 -0.99
CA TRP A 191 7.45 16.85 0.09
C TRP A 191 8.88 16.81 -0.45
N THR A 192 9.77 17.51 0.25
CA THR A 192 11.21 17.56 -0.04
C THR A 192 12.02 17.52 1.25
N GLU A 193 13.32 17.26 1.14
CA GLU A 193 14.25 17.17 2.28
C GLU A 193 14.16 18.36 3.23
N GLY A 194 14.12 18.08 4.54
CA GLY A 194 14.18 19.10 5.59
C GLY A 194 12.90 19.91 5.78
N MET A 195 11.80 19.53 5.14
CA MET A 195 10.49 20.11 5.44
C MET A 195 9.95 19.55 6.77
N PHE A 196 9.26 20.43 7.51
CA PHE A 196 8.57 20.13 8.75
C PHE A 196 7.09 20.51 8.64
N ASP A 197 6.21 19.72 9.24
CA ASP A 197 4.79 20.05 9.35
C ASP A 197 4.16 19.45 10.61
N ALA A 198 2.93 19.82 10.92
CA ALA A 198 2.16 19.34 12.06
C ALA A 198 0.84 18.68 11.62
N SER A 199 0.21 17.94 12.53
CA SER A 199 -1.11 17.36 12.31
C SER A 199 -2.16 18.44 11.96
N ILE A 200 -3.00 18.13 10.98
CA ILE A 200 -4.21 18.92 10.65
C ILE A 200 -5.44 18.48 11.43
N MET A 201 -5.41 17.31 12.06
CA MET A 201 -6.52 16.75 12.83
C MET A 201 -6.51 17.20 14.30
N GLY A 202 -5.34 17.58 14.81
CA GLY A 202 -5.15 17.92 16.23
C GLY A 202 -5.25 16.69 17.14
N PRO A 203 -5.36 16.88 18.47
CA PRO A 203 -5.42 15.77 19.43
C PRO A 203 -6.55 14.77 19.10
N PRO A 204 -6.33 13.45 19.21
CA PRO A 204 -5.23 12.80 19.94
C PRO A 204 -3.96 12.56 19.11
N GLU A 205 -3.84 13.09 17.89
CA GLU A 205 -2.61 12.95 17.11
C GLU A 205 -1.43 13.67 17.77
N SER A 206 -0.21 13.28 17.36
CA SER A 206 1.03 13.88 17.84
C SER A 206 0.96 15.41 17.73
N PRO A 207 1.21 16.15 18.83
CA PRO A 207 1.29 17.61 18.80
C PRO A 207 2.65 18.09 18.28
N GLU A 208 3.58 17.18 18.02
CA GLU A 208 4.93 17.49 17.56
C GLU A 208 4.94 17.73 16.04
N GLN A 209 5.86 18.58 15.60
CA GLN A 209 6.18 18.66 14.18
C GLN A 209 7.01 17.44 13.78
N HIS A 210 6.67 16.85 12.65
CA HIS A 210 7.45 15.78 12.05
C HIS A 210 8.32 16.35 10.94
N GLU A 211 9.50 15.75 10.75
CA GLU A 211 10.38 16.03 9.62
C GLU A 211 10.10 15.03 8.50
N THR A 212 10.15 15.50 7.26
CA THR A 212 10.09 14.63 6.08
C THR A 212 11.16 13.54 6.08
N ARG A 213 10.82 12.39 5.49
CA ARG A 213 11.70 11.23 5.35
C ARG A 213 11.63 10.68 3.93
N GLN A 214 12.64 9.95 3.50
CA GLN A 214 12.59 9.23 2.23
C GLN A 214 11.94 7.86 2.40
N VAL A 215 11.16 7.46 1.39
CA VAL A 215 10.74 6.07 1.23
C VAL A 215 11.93 5.15 0.96
N LEU A 216 11.74 3.84 1.14
CA LEU A 216 12.72 2.83 0.73
C LEU A 216 12.95 2.84 -0.78
N GLU A 217 14.16 2.46 -1.19
CA GLU A 217 14.51 2.28 -2.60
C GLU A 217 13.67 1.20 -3.24
N GLN A 218 13.03 1.52 -4.37
CA GLN A 218 12.45 0.49 -5.20
C GLN A 218 13.57 -0.27 -5.95
N GLU A 219 13.90 -1.46 -5.47
CA GLU A 219 14.93 -2.31 -6.09
C GLU A 219 14.46 -2.96 -7.39
N ARG A 220 13.15 -3.15 -7.52
CA ARG A 220 12.47 -3.68 -8.71
C ARG A 220 11.11 -3.02 -8.87
N PRO A 221 10.63 -2.82 -10.10
CA PRO A 221 9.25 -2.41 -10.31
C PRO A 221 8.27 -3.42 -9.71
N PRO A 222 7.04 -3.00 -9.37
CA PRO A 222 6.00 -3.92 -8.93
C PRO A 222 5.83 -5.08 -9.92
N MET A 223 5.56 -6.27 -9.41
CA MET A 223 5.44 -7.50 -10.22
C MET A 223 4.23 -8.32 -9.80
N THR A 224 3.77 -9.22 -10.66
CA THR A 224 2.70 -10.15 -10.32
C THR A 224 3.22 -11.30 -9.45
N PHE A 225 2.34 -11.96 -8.71
CA PHE A 225 2.71 -13.13 -7.90
C PHE A 225 3.31 -14.26 -8.75
N ALA A 226 2.81 -14.49 -9.97
CA ALA A 226 3.37 -15.46 -10.89
C ALA A 226 4.82 -15.12 -11.32
N GLN A 227 5.09 -13.84 -11.60
CA GLN A 227 6.45 -13.36 -11.90
C GLN A 227 7.39 -13.54 -10.70
N TRP A 228 6.91 -13.21 -9.50
CA TRP A 228 7.64 -13.41 -8.25
C TRP A 228 7.96 -14.90 -7.99
N GLN A 229 7.01 -15.80 -8.25
CA GLN A 229 7.23 -17.24 -8.14
C GLN A 229 8.29 -17.76 -9.12
N ALA A 230 8.42 -17.13 -10.29
CA ALA A 230 9.46 -17.48 -11.26
C ALA A 230 10.87 -17.03 -10.84
N LEU A 231 10.99 -16.14 -9.85
CA LEU A 231 12.29 -15.72 -9.30
C LEU A 231 12.98 -16.84 -8.54
N ARG A 232 14.32 -16.78 -8.50
CA ARG A 232 15.13 -17.60 -7.60
C ARG A 232 14.74 -17.27 -6.15
N ALA A 233 14.80 -18.26 -5.27
CA ALA A 233 14.44 -18.06 -3.86
C ALA A 233 15.21 -16.92 -3.16
N SER A 234 16.46 -16.66 -3.57
CA SER A 234 17.26 -15.54 -3.07
C SER A 234 16.77 -14.16 -3.49
N ASP A 235 16.01 -14.09 -4.59
CA ASP A 235 15.61 -12.85 -5.25
C ASP A 235 14.14 -12.51 -4.95
N ARG A 236 13.47 -13.38 -4.18
CA ARG A 236 12.06 -13.24 -3.76
C ARG A 236 11.87 -12.29 -2.57
N VAL A 237 12.96 -11.80 -1.99
CA VAL A 237 12.95 -10.89 -0.85
C VAL A 237 13.70 -9.63 -1.25
N GLY A 238 13.10 -8.47 -1.01
CA GLY A 238 13.69 -7.18 -1.33
C GLY A 238 12.65 -6.07 -1.41
N HIS A 239 13.11 -4.87 -1.73
CA HIS A 239 12.28 -3.67 -1.69
C HIS A 239 11.48 -3.49 -2.98
N PHE A 240 10.40 -4.26 -3.12
CA PHE A 240 9.46 -4.17 -4.24
C PHE A 240 8.10 -4.77 -3.88
N TRP A 241 7.09 -4.45 -4.69
CA TRP A 241 5.72 -4.92 -4.50
C TRP A 241 5.42 -6.16 -5.34
N VAL A 242 4.67 -7.10 -4.75
CA VAL A 242 4.18 -8.32 -5.41
C VAL A 242 2.67 -8.34 -5.37
N ILE A 243 2.03 -8.34 -6.52
CA ILE A 243 0.57 -8.24 -6.65
C ILE A 243 0.00 -9.61 -7.00
N ASP A 244 -0.78 -10.16 -6.09
CA ASP A 244 -1.54 -11.39 -6.30
C ASP A 244 -2.77 -11.11 -7.15
N GLN A 245 -2.74 -11.60 -8.39
CA GLN A 245 -3.82 -11.38 -9.36
C GLN A 245 -5.08 -12.22 -9.08
N GLU A 246 -5.01 -13.21 -8.19
CA GLU A 246 -6.18 -13.99 -7.77
C GLU A 246 -6.98 -13.27 -6.67
N THR A 247 -6.28 -12.60 -5.75
CA THR A 247 -6.92 -11.96 -4.57
C THR A 247 -6.96 -10.44 -4.64
N GLY A 248 -6.10 -9.83 -5.45
CA GLY A 248 -5.86 -8.40 -5.59
C GLY A 248 -5.07 -7.75 -4.47
N TRP A 249 -4.45 -8.55 -3.58
CA TRP A 249 -3.53 -8.02 -2.58
C TRP A 249 -2.16 -7.75 -3.21
N ALA A 250 -1.62 -6.58 -2.94
CA ALA A 250 -0.21 -6.25 -3.14
C ALA A 250 0.55 -6.43 -1.82
N TYR A 251 1.68 -7.12 -1.86
CA TYR A 251 2.53 -7.43 -0.71
C TYR A 251 3.88 -6.76 -0.88
N TRP A 252 4.39 -6.14 0.18
CA TRP A 252 5.78 -5.71 0.22
C TRP A 252 6.67 -6.93 0.41
N ALA A 253 7.66 -7.12 -0.46
CA ALA A 253 8.49 -8.33 -0.49
C ALA A 253 9.61 -8.36 0.56
N ASP A 254 9.58 -7.50 1.57
CA ASP A 254 10.50 -7.51 2.71
C ASP A 254 9.79 -7.16 4.02
N LEU A 255 10.50 -7.25 5.15
CA LEU A 255 10.06 -6.68 6.40
C LEU A 255 10.22 -5.16 6.37
N LEU A 256 9.14 -4.44 6.70
CA LEU A 256 9.18 -3.00 6.88
C LEU A 256 9.55 -2.67 8.33
N LEU A 257 10.76 -2.16 8.57
CA LEU A 257 11.25 -1.85 9.90
C LEU A 257 10.68 -0.53 10.43
N GLY A 258 10.76 -0.33 11.75
CA GLY A 258 10.29 0.88 12.41
C GLY A 258 10.90 2.16 11.83
N GLY A 259 10.06 3.15 11.57
CA GLY A 259 10.37 4.40 10.90
C GLY A 259 10.56 4.30 9.39
N GLN A 260 10.36 3.14 8.75
CA GLN A 260 10.49 3.04 7.30
C GLN A 260 9.14 3.21 6.61
N ALA A 261 9.18 3.68 5.36
CA ALA A 261 8.06 3.57 4.44
C ALA A 261 8.46 2.76 3.22
N THR A 262 7.56 1.93 2.70
CA THR A 262 7.75 1.23 1.42
C THR A 262 7.98 2.23 0.30
N SER A 263 8.57 1.80 -0.82
CA SER A 263 8.47 2.58 -2.06
C SER A 263 6.99 2.73 -2.46
N PHE A 264 6.71 3.68 -3.35
CA PHE A 264 5.37 3.83 -3.90
C PHE A 264 4.92 2.57 -4.63
N LEU A 265 3.65 2.22 -4.45
CA LEU A 265 2.93 1.17 -5.17
C LEU A 265 2.22 1.76 -6.39
N LEU A 266 1.58 2.91 -6.18
CA LEU A 266 1.15 3.87 -7.20
C LEU A 266 1.96 5.14 -7.00
#